data_AF-A0A2X4RF80-F1
#
_entry.id   AF-A0A2X4RF80-F1
#
_cell.length_a   1.000
_cell.length_b   1.000
_cell.length_c   1.000
_cell.angle_alpha   90.00
_cell.angle_beta   90.00
_cell.angle_gamma   90.00
#
_symmetry.space_group_name_H-M   'P 1'
#
loop_
_entity.id
_entity.type
_entity.pdbx_description
1 polymer ?
#
loop_
_entity_poly.entity_id
_entity_poly.type
_entity_poly.pdbx_seq_one_letter_code
_entity_poly.pdbx_strand_id
1 'polypeptide(L)'
;MTNVRYTDTQRLKALEVFDRTQSATKTVRELGYPGRWTLHRWIRERDEPPAAPIRRTTLKRYPLATKLKAVELFTAGMSPDAIASELSLNSKMSVYAWAQRFREEGKWGLMSATERKRSAGIVTRKTFEKSLPDDAAELKKLAARLSAEKAVLEKELEELKKTTASTQPTSVTSSKPLWGLKQGR
;
A
#
# COMPACT_ATOMS: atom_id res chain seq x y z
N MET A 1 8.06 25.88 -15.69
CA MET A 1 8.25 25.23 -17.00
C MET A 1 6.89 25.08 -17.65
N THR A 2 6.62 25.80 -18.74
CA THR A 2 5.35 25.75 -19.46
C THR A 2 5.23 24.41 -20.17
N ASN A 3 4.13 23.68 -19.95
CA ASN A 3 3.87 22.44 -20.67
C ASN A 3 3.32 22.79 -22.06
N VAL A 4 4.23 23.10 -22.99
CA VAL A 4 3.89 23.43 -24.37
C VAL A 4 3.44 22.15 -25.07
N ARG A 5 2.16 22.10 -25.47
CA ARG A 5 1.62 21.04 -26.32
C ARG A 5 1.85 21.39 -27.78
N TYR A 6 2.58 20.54 -28.49
CA TYR A 6 2.79 20.65 -29.93
C TYR A 6 1.73 19.85 -30.67
N THR A 7 1.29 20.32 -31.83
CA THR A 7 0.38 19.58 -32.71
C THR A 7 1.12 18.48 -33.47
N ASP A 8 0.39 17.47 -33.96
CA ASP A 8 0.98 16.41 -34.79
C ASP A 8 1.56 16.98 -36.10
N THR A 9 0.96 18.03 -36.64
CA THR A 9 1.49 18.75 -37.82
C THR A 9 2.84 19.40 -37.55
N GLN A 10 3.03 19.99 -36.36
CA GLN A 10 4.32 20.54 -35.93
C GLN A 10 5.36 19.44 -35.72
N ARG A 11 4.95 18.30 -35.16
CA ARG A 11 5.82 17.13 -35.00
C ARG A 11 6.31 16.61 -36.35
N LEU A 12 5.42 16.41 -37.31
CA LEU A 12 5.77 15.91 -38.65
C LEU A 12 6.71 16.87 -39.38
N LYS A 13 6.41 18.18 -39.36
CA LYS A 13 7.26 19.19 -39.97
C LYS A 13 8.66 19.24 -39.34
N ALA A 14 8.76 19.07 -38.02
CA ALA A 14 10.04 19.02 -37.33
C ALA A 14 10.86 17.78 -37.70
N LEU A 15 10.21 16.62 -37.90
CA LEU A 15 10.86 15.40 -38.37
C LEU A 15 11.32 15.52 -39.83
N GLU A 16 10.54 16.15 -40.71
CA GLU A 16 10.92 16.41 -42.10
C GLU A 16 12.17 17.31 -42.21
N VAL A 17 12.20 18.41 -41.45
CA VAL A 17 13.37 19.30 -41.41
C VAL A 17 14.57 18.60 -40.77
N PHE A 18 14.34 17.72 -39.78
CA PHE A 18 15.41 16.89 -39.23
C PHE A 18 15.99 15.93 -40.29
N ASP A 19 15.16 15.28 -41.09
CA ASP A 19 15.62 14.39 -42.16
C ASP A 19 16.52 15.10 -43.18
N ARG A 20 16.22 16.36 -43.49
CA ARG A 20 17.06 17.20 -44.36
C ARG A 20 18.36 17.68 -43.68
N THR A 21 18.29 18.05 -42.41
CA THR A 21 19.41 18.72 -41.69
C THR A 21 20.33 17.76 -40.95
N GLN A 22 19.86 16.53 -40.66
CA GLN A 22 20.55 15.49 -39.88
C GLN A 22 21.11 16.00 -38.53
N SER A 23 20.54 17.09 -37.98
CA SER A 23 21.07 17.74 -36.78
C SER A 23 19.97 18.45 -36.00
N ALA A 24 19.66 17.93 -34.82
CA ALA A 24 18.63 18.47 -33.93
C ALA A 24 18.87 19.95 -33.58
N THR A 25 20.12 20.38 -33.45
CA THR A 25 20.46 21.79 -33.18
C THR A 25 20.10 22.69 -34.36
N LYS A 26 20.38 22.25 -35.60
CA LYS A 26 20.05 23.02 -36.81
C LYS A 26 18.54 23.06 -37.02
N THR A 27 17.85 21.93 -36.86
CA THR A 27 16.39 21.83 -36.94
C THR A 27 15.69 22.81 -35.99
N VAL A 28 16.13 22.86 -34.73
CA VAL A 28 15.54 23.75 -33.72
C VAL A 28 15.86 25.22 -33.99
N ARG A 29 17.07 25.54 -34.49
CA ARG A 29 17.42 26.92 -34.90
C ARG A 29 16.60 27.39 -36.10
N GLU A 30 16.30 26.50 -37.03
CA GLU A 30 15.53 26.83 -38.24
C GLU A 30 14.03 27.00 -37.94
N LEU A 31 13.45 26.10 -37.13
CA LEU A 31 12.02 26.12 -36.82
C LEU A 31 11.66 27.00 -35.62
N GLY A 32 12.61 27.25 -34.71
CA GLY A 32 12.36 27.93 -33.42
C GLY A 32 11.63 27.05 -32.39
N TYR A 33 11.22 25.85 -32.78
CA TYR A 33 10.58 24.81 -31.97
C TYR A 33 10.90 23.43 -32.59
N PRO A 34 10.68 22.31 -31.89
CA PRO A 34 10.50 22.20 -30.43
C PRO A 34 11.85 22.37 -29.71
N GLY A 35 11.90 22.16 -28.39
CA GLY A 35 13.18 22.03 -27.68
C GLY A 35 13.97 20.79 -28.16
N ARG A 36 15.31 20.82 -28.09
CA ARG A 36 16.18 19.71 -28.53
C ARG A 36 15.78 18.35 -27.95
N TRP A 37 15.45 18.31 -26.66
CA TRP A 37 15.00 17.08 -25.97
C TRP A 37 13.71 16.51 -26.56
N THR A 38 12.74 17.38 -26.89
CA THR A 38 11.48 16.99 -27.49
C THR A 38 11.68 16.45 -28.90
N LEU A 39 12.57 17.06 -29.69
CA LEU A 39 12.91 16.56 -31.03
C LEU A 39 13.55 15.17 -30.96
N HIS A 40 14.52 14.95 -30.05
CA HIS A 40 15.11 13.63 -29.84
C HIS A 40 14.08 12.58 -29.40
N ARG A 41 13.11 12.97 -28.57
CA ARG A 41 12.01 12.09 -28.19
C ARG A 41 11.15 11.70 -29.40
N TRP A 42 10.80 12.65 -30.26
CA TRP A 42 10.01 12.36 -31.47
C TRP A 42 10.74 11.48 -32.47
N ILE A 43 12.07 11.63 -32.60
CA ILE A 43 12.92 10.76 -33.42
C ILE A 43 12.87 9.34 -32.86
N ARG A 44 13.09 9.16 -31.55
CA ARG A 44 12.99 7.83 -30.92
C ARG A 44 11.62 7.19 -31.11
N GLU A 45 10.55 7.95 -30.91
CA GLU A 45 9.17 7.45 -31.09
C GLU A 45 8.83 7.13 -32.55
N ARG A 46 9.56 7.67 -33.54
CA ARG A 46 9.43 7.34 -34.96
C ARG A 46 10.14 6.03 -35.28
N ASP A 47 11.38 5.89 -34.82
CA ASP A 47 12.24 4.75 -35.13
C ASP A 47 11.83 3.50 -34.31
N GLU A 48 11.38 3.72 -33.08
CA GLU A 48 10.89 2.69 -32.16
C GLU A 48 9.58 3.17 -31.52
N PRO A 49 8.42 2.72 -32.03
CA PRO A 49 7.14 3.04 -31.43
C PRO A 49 7.18 2.67 -29.93
N PRO A 50 6.76 3.57 -29.02
CA PRO A 50 6.87 3.31 -27.60
C PRO A 50 6.14 2.00 -27.27
N ALA A 51 6.84 1.08 -26.59
CA ALA A 51 6.23 -0.14 -26.09
C ALA A 51 4.95 0.21 -25.33
N ALA A 52 3.89 -0.59 -25.54
CA ALA A 52 2.62 -0.36 -24.88
C ALA A 52 2.87 -0.14 -23.37
N PRO A 53 2.28 0.89 -22.76
CA PRO A 53 2.54 1.19 -21.36
C PRO A 53 2.27 -0.06 -20.54
N ILE A 54 3.22 -0.45 -19.69
CA ILE A 54 3.08 -1.60 -18.80
C ILE A 54 1.87 -1.31 -17.89
N ARG A 55 0.72 -1.86 -18.24
CA ARG A 55 -0.48 -1.75 -17.42
C ARG A 55 -0.28 -2.67 -16.25
N ARG A 56 0.07 -2.10 -15.08
CA ARG A 56 0.08 -2.87 -13.83
C ARG A 56 -1.32 -3.43 -13.62
N THR A 57 -1.46 -4.75 -13.68
CA THR A 57 -2.72 -5.41 -13.36
C THR A 57 -3.07 -5.11 -11.91
N THR A 58 -4.31 -4.67 -11.65
CA THR A 58 -4.79 -4.49 -10.27
C THR A 58 -4.70 -5.82 -9.54
N LEU A 59 -3.95 -5.86 -8.43
CA LEU A 59 -3.85 -7.06 -7.61
C LEU A 59 -5.25 -7.51 -7.15
N LYS A 60 -5.55 -8.80 -7.30
CA LYS A 60 -6.81 -9.40 -6.80
C LYS A 60 -6.91 -9.16 -5.29
N ARG A 61 -8.00 -8.53 -4.86
CA ARG A 61 -8.27 -8.32 -3.43
C ARG A 61 -9.09 -9.48 -2.90
N TYR A 62 -8.59 -10.12 -1.84
CA TYR A 62 -9.33 -11.14 -1.12
C TYR A 62 -10.07 -10.52 0.07
N PRO A 63 -11.31 -10.94 0.34
CA PRO A 63 -12.05 -10.50 1.51
C PRO A 63 -11.36 -10.99 2.79
N LEU A 64 -11.61 -10.29 3.90
CA LEU A 64 -11.01 -10.62 5.20
C LEU A 64 -11.31 -12.06 5.63
N ALA A 65 -12.53 -12.55 5.38
CA ALA A 65 -12.93 -13.92 5.71
C ALA A 65 -12.04 -14.97 5.04
N THR A 66 -11.72 -14.81 3.75
CA THR A 66 -10.82 -15.72 3.03
C THR A 66 -9.41 -15.67 3.60
N LYS A 67 -8.92 -14.49 3.98
CA LYS A 67 -7.59 -14.36 4.60
C LYS A 67 -7.53 -15.05 5.96
N LEU A 68 -8.57 -14.93 6.78
CA LEU A 68 -8.65 -15.58 8.09
C LEU A 68 -8.71 -17.10 7.94
N LYS A 69 -9.58 -17.61 7.06
CA LYS A 69 -9.64 -19.04 6.76
C LYS A 69 -8.28 -19.57 6.26
N ALA A 70 -7.58 -18.82 5.42
CA ALA A 70 -6.24 -19.21 4.96
C ALA A 70 -5.24 -19.33 6.11
N VAL A 71 -5.29 -18.42 7.09
CA VAL A 71 -4.42 -18.46 8.26
C VAL A 71 -4.81 -19.62 9.19
N GLU A 72 -6.10 -19.86 9.42
CA GLU A 72 -6.58 -20.99 10.21
C GLU A 72 -6.09 -22.33 9.66
N LEU A 73 -6.26 -22.55 8.35
CA LEU A 73 -5.79 -23.76 7.67
C LEU A 73 -4.26 -23.89 7.73
N PHE A 74 -3.53 -22.78 7.62
CA PHE A 74 -2.08 -22.77 7.76
C PHE A 74 -1.63 -23.11 9.19
N THR A 75 -2.31 -22.59 10.21
CA THR A 75 -2.03 -22.93 11.62
C THR A 75 -2.41 -24.38 11.95
N ALA A 76 -3.38 -24.96 11.24
CA ALA A 76 -3.72 -26.38 11.33
C ALA A 76 -2.69 -27.29 10.63
N GLY A 77 -1.64 -26.73 10.02
CA GLY A 77 -0.54 -27.48 9.41
C GLY A 77 -0.75 -27.83 7.93
N MET A 78 -1.77 -27.28 7.26
CA MET A 78 -1.95 -27.51 5.83
C MET A 78 -0.87 -26.81 5.00
N SER A 79 -0.47 -27.46 3.90
CA SER A 79 0.49 -26.88 2.95
C SER A 79 -0.09 -25.63 2.28
N PRO A 80 0.69 -24.54 2.13
CA PRO A 80 0.29 -23.34 1.39
C PRO A 80 -0.18 -23.59 -0.04
N ASP A 81 0.35 -24.62 -0.70
CA ASP A 81 -0.10 -25.05 -2.04
C ASP A 81 -1.54 -25.57 -1.98
N ALA A 82 -1.87 -26.44 -1.03
CA ALA A 82 -3.22 -26.98 -0.84
C ALA A 82 -4.23 -25.88 -0.46
N ILE A 83 -3.82 -24.96 0.44
CA ILE A 83 -4.64 -23.82 0.85
C ILE A 83 -4.92 -22.89 -0.34
N ALA A 84 -3.92 -22.65 -1.19
CA ALA A 84 -4.09 -21.83 -2.38
C ALA A 84 -5.08 -22.45 -3.38
N SER A 85 -5.03 -23.77 -3.56
CA SER A 85 -6.01 -24.49 -4.38
C SER A 85 -7.41 -24.43 -3.77
N GLU A 86 -7.56 -24.71 -2.47
CA GLU A 86 -8.87 -24.71 -1.79
C GLU A 86 -9.54 -23.33 -1.83
N LEU A 87 -8.77 -22.26 -1.59
CA LEU A 87 -9.28 -20.89 -1.52
C LEU A 87 -9.19 -20.14 -2.86
N SER A 88 -8.82 -20.83 -3.94
CA SER A 88 -8.65 -20.24 -5.28
C SER A 88 -7.77 -18.97 -5.28
N LEU A 89 -6.62 -19.07 -4.59
CA LEU A 89 -5.63 -18.02 -4.48
C LEU A 89 -4.70 -18.02 -5.69
N ASN A 90 -4.45 -16.84 -6.26
CA ASN A 90 -3.51 -16.65 -7.37
C ASN A 90 -2.06 -16.97 -7.00
N SER A 91 -1.71 -16.96 -5.72
CA SER A 91 -0.34 -17.27 -5.27
C SER A 91 -0.34 -17.80 -3.84
N LYS A 92 0.30 -18.95 -3.65
CA LYS A 92 0.61 -19.55 -2.34
C LYS A 92 1.41 -18.64 -1.42
N MET A 93 2.19 -17.72 -1.99
CA MET A 93 2.98 -16.75 -1.22
C MET A 93 2.08 -15.81 -0.39
N SER A 94 0.83 -15.64 -0.80
CA SER A 94 -0.16 -14.86 -0.05
C SER A 94 -0.42 -15.47 1.33
N VAL A 95 -0.43 -16.80 1.43
CA VAL A 95 -0.67 -17.53 2.69
C VAL A 95 0.43 -17.23 3.69
N TYR A 96 1.70 -17.29 3.28
CA TYR A 96 2.83 -16.93 4.13
C TYR A 96 2.76 -15.49 4.62
N ALA A 97 2.50 -14.54 3.72
CA ALA A 97 2.39 -13.13 4.06
C ALA A 97 1.24 -12.86 5.06
N TRP A 98 0.11 -13.55 4.90
CA TRP A 98 -1.03 -13.42 5.81
C TRP A 98 -0.75 -14.07 7.18
N ALA A 99 -0.16 -15.27 7.20
CA ALA A 99 0.19 -15.95 8.45
C ALA A 99 1.25 -15.16 9.24
N GLN A 100 2.23 -14.55 8.56
CA GLN A 100 3.20 -13.67 9.22
C GLN A 100 2.51 -12.45 9.83
N ARG A 101 1.72 -11.71 9.04
CA ARG A 101 0.99 -10.53 9.55
C ARG A 101 0.02 -10.85 10.67
N PHE A 102 -0.60 -12.02 10.63
CA PHE A 102 -1.47 -12.47 11.70
C PHE A 102 -0.71 -12.79 12.99
N ARG A 103 0.54 -13.28 12.91
CA ARG A 103 1.38 -13.45 14.10
C ARG A 103 1.82 -12.13 14.72
N GLU A 104 2.07 -11.12 13.90
CA GLU A 104 2.57 -9.80 14.34
C GLU A 104 1.42 -8.90 14.85
N GLU A 105 0.31 -8.84 14.11
CA GLU A 105 -0.76 -7.86 14.33
C GLU A 105 -2.14 -8.52 14.52
N GLY A 106 -2.22 -9.85 14.53
CA GLY A 106 -3.49 -10.57 14.61
C GLY A 106 -4.43 -10.26 13.44
N LYS A 107 -5.72 -10.21 13.74
CA LYS A 107 -6.76 -9.86 12.76
C LYS A 107 -6.56 -8.47 12.13
N TRP A 108 -5.91 -7.55 12.86
CA TRP A 108 -5.69 -6.16 12.43
C TRP A 108 -4.79 -6.06 11.19
N GLY A 109 -3.77 -6.90 11.10
CA GLY A 109 -2.81 -6.91 9.98
C GLY A 109 -3.39 -7.43 8.67
N LEU A 110 -4.49 -8.19 8.73
CA LEU A 110 -5.19 -8.71 7.56
C LEU A 110 -6.26 -7.74 7.01
N MET A 111 -6.77 -6.85 7.87
CA MET A 111 -7.76 -5.85 7.51
C MET A 111 -7.19 -4.79 6.57
N SER A 112 -8.02 -4.33 5.65
CA SER A 112 -7.75 -3.13 4.84
C SER A 112 -7.81 -1.86 5.67
N ALA A 113 -7.20 -0.77 5.18
CA ALA A 113 -7.23 0.52 5.86
C ALA A 113 -8.65 1.03 6.13
N THR A 114 -9.61 0.73 5.25
CA THR A 114 -11.02 1.09 5.43
C THR A 114 -11.71 0.22 6.49
N GLU A 115 -11.43 -1.09 6.51
CA GLU A 115 -11.95 -2.00 7.55
C GLU A 115 -11.40 -1.63 8.93
N ARG A 116 -10.11 -1.30 9.04
CA ARG A 116 -9.50 -0.83 10.30
C ARG A 116 -10.15 0.44 10.81
N LYS A 117 -10.41 1.42 9.93
CA LYS A 117 -11.10 2.66 10.30
C LYS A 117 -12.51 2.39 10.83
N ARG A 118 -13.25 1.48 10.20
CA ARG A 118 -14.57 1.06 10.67
C ARG A 118 -14.49 0.34 12.01
N SER A 119 -13.55 -0.59 12.18
CA SER A 119 -13.38 -1.34 13.42
C SER A 119 -12.88 -0.49 14.59
N ALA A 120 -12.05 0.53 14.35
CA ALA A 120 -11.66 1.51 15.37
C ALA A 120 -12.77 2.54 15.67
N GLY A 121 -13.94 2.44 15.05
CA GLY A 121 -15.00 3.44 15.22
C GLY A 121 -14.56 4.85 14.78
N ILE A 122 -13.59 4.96 13.86
CA ILE A 122 -13.13 6.25 13.32
C ILE A 122 -14.21 6.71 12.34
N VAL A 123 -15.26 7.29 12.92
CA VAL A 123 -16.31 8.03 12.25
C VAL A 123 -15.67 9.27 11.65
N THR A 124 -15.96 9.58 10.38
CA THR A 124 -15.44 10.82 9.80
C THR A 124 -15.93 12.01 10.63
N ARG A 125 -15.09 13.03 10.80
CA ARG A 125 -15.42 14.22 11.63
C ARG A 125 -16.84 14.76 11.37
N LYS A 126 -17.24 14.84 10.09
CA LYS A 126 -18.58 15.30 9.68
C LYS A 126 -19.73 14.37 10.08
N THR A 127 -19.53 13.05 10.06
CA THR A 127 -20.56 12.09 10.53
C THR A 127 -20.67 12.11 12.05
N PHE A 128 -19.57 12.39 12.76
CA PHE A 128 -19.57 12.54 14.21
C PHE A 128 -20.28 13.84 14.62
N GLU A 129 -19.93 14.96 13.98
CA GLU A 129 -20.58 16.27 14.16
C GLU A 129 -22.10 16.20 13.96
N LYS A 130 -22.59 15.39 13.02
CA LYS A 130 -24.04 15.18 12.81
C LYS A 130 -24.72 14.31 13.85
N SER A 131 -23.98 13.49 14.59
CA SER A 131 -24.52 12.62 15.65
C SER A 131 -24.50 13.27 17.03
N LEU A 132 -23.90 14.46 17.15
CA LEU A 132 -23.87 15.22 18.38
C LEU A 132 -25.22 15.94 18.59
N PRO A 133 -25.74 16.00 19.83
CA PRO A 133 -26.89 16.83 20.15
C PRO A 133 -26.59 18.32 19.90
N ASP A 134 -27.55 19.07 19.35
CA ASP A 134 -27.44 20.53 19.16
C ASP A 134 -27.54 21.31 20.50
N ASP A 135 -28.00 20.67 21.57
CA ASP A 135 -28.19 21.30 22.87
C ASP A 135 -26.87 21.53 23.63
N ALA A 136 -26.54 22.80 23.85
CA ALA A 136 -25.30 23.23 24.50
C ALA A 136 -25.12 22.69 25.94
N ALA A 137 -26.21 22.43 26.67
CA ALA A 137 -26.17 21.86 28.01
C ALA A 137 -25.82 20.37 27.99
N GLU A 138 -26.32 19.62 27.00
CA GLU A 138 -26.03 18.20 26.83
C GLU A 138 -24.57 18.00 26.38
N LEU A 139 -24.09 18.85 25.48
CA LEU A 139 -22.67 18.84 25.05
C LEU A 139 -21.70 19.00 26.23
N LYS A 140 -22.00 19.92 27.17
CA LYS A 140 -21.17 20.11 28.37
C LYS A 140 -21.17 18.88 29.28
N LYS A 141 -22.33 18.24 29.47
CA LYS A 141 -22.44 16.99 30.26
C LYS A 141 -21.65 15.85 29.60
N LEU A 142 -21.76 15.70 28.29
CA LEU A 142 -21.01 14.70 27.52
C LEU A 142 -19.50 14.94 27.60
N ALA A 143 -19.05 16.20 27.46
CA ALA A 143 -17.64 16.54 27.56
C ALA A 143 -17.05 16.22 28.95
N ALA A 144 -17.79 16.52 30.02
CA ALA A 144 -17.38 16.18 31.39
C ALA A 144 -17.32 14.66 31.64
N ARG A 145 -18.26 13.90 31.08
CA ARG A 145 -18.25 12.44 31.15
C ARG A 145 -17.06 11.84 30.40
N LEU A 146 -16.84 12.27 29.15
CA LEU A 146 -15.74 11.78 28.32
C LEU A 146 -14.37 12.12 28.90
N SER A 147 -14.21 13.28 29.55
CA SER A 147 -12.95 13.64 30.21
C SER A 147 -12.66 12.74 31.42
N ALA A 148 -13.69 12.37 32.19
CA ALA A 148 -13.56 11.41 33.28
C ALA A 148 -13.21 10.00 32.76
N GLU A 149 -13.92 9.50 31.74
CA GLU A 149 -13.65 8.19 31.12
C GLU A 149 -12.23 8.13 30.55
N LYS A 150 -11.77 9.20 29.86
CA LYS A 150 -10.41 9.29 29.35
C LYS A 150 -9.36 9.20 30.47
N ALA A 151 -9.57 9.92 31.58
CA ALA A 151 -8.65 9.89 32.71
C ALA A 151 -8.56 8.51 33.37
N VAL A 152 -9.65 7.74 33.39
CA VAL A 152 -9.65 6.35 33.87
C VAL A 152 -8.83 5.46 32.93
N LEU A 153 -9.09 5.52 31.62
CA LEU A 153 -8.35 4.72 30.64
C LEU A 153 -6.85 5.03 30.60
N GLU A 154 -6.47 6.30 30.77
CA GLU A 154 -5.06 6.71 30.85
C GLU A 154 -4.38 6.07 32.07
N LYS A 155 -5.04 6.01 33.22
CA LYS A 155 -4.53 5.32 34.42
C LYS A 155 -4.42 3.82 34.21
N GLU A 156 -5.44 3.17 33.65
CA GLU A 156 -5.42 1.73 33.34
C GLU A 156 -4.25 1.38 32.40
N LEU A 157 -3.99 2.22 31.39
CA LEU A 157 -2.86 2.03 30.48
C LEU A 157 -1.51 2.20 31.18
N GLU A 158 -1.38 3.13 32.11
CA GLU A 158 -0.16 3.28 32.92
C GLU A 158 0.09 2.05 33.80
N GLU A 159 -0.96 1.49 34.41
CA GLU A 159 -0.87 0.25 35.20
C GLU A 159 -0.46 -0.96 34.34
N LEU A 160 -1.06 -1.11 33.14
CA LEU A 160 -0.68 -2.17 32.19
C LEU A 160 0.77 -2.02 31.70
N LYS A 161 1.24 -0.79 31.45
CA LYS A 161 2.64 -0.54 31.09
C LYS A 161 3.58 -0.89 32.24
N LYS A 162 3.20 -0.62 33.49
CA LYS A 162 4.01 -0.96 34.67
C LYS A 162 4.10 -2.48 34.90
N THR A 163 3.00 -3.20 34.74
CA THR A 163 2.96 -4.68 34.91
C THR A 163 3.73 -5.41 33.80
N THR A 164 3.64 -4.94 32.56
CA THR A 164 4.44 -5.47 31.43
C THR A 164 5.93 -5.17 31.55
N ALA A 165 6.31 -4.00 32.12
CA ALA A 165 7.70 -3.67 32.42
C ALA A 165 8.25 -4.48 33.62
N SER A 166 7.41 -4.80 34.61
CA SER A 166 7.80 -5.59 35.78
C SER A 166 7.92 -7.10 35.49
N THR A 167 7.32 -7.58 34.39
CA THR A 167 7.34 -9.01 33.98
C THR A 167 8.27 -9.21 32.79
N GLN A 168 9.47 -8.62 32.83
CA GLN A 168 10.62 -9.12 32.06
C GLN A 168 11.39 -10.10 32.97
N PRO A 169 11.16 -11.41 32.90
CA PRO A 169 12.09 -12.36 33.48
C PRO A 169 13.37 -12.34 32.63
N THR A 170 14.46 -11.99 33.29
CA THR A 170 15.84 -12.20 32.87
C THR A 170 16.06 -13.63 32.35
N SER A 171 16.55 -13.73 31.11
CA SER A 171 17.39 -14.80 30.53
C SER A 171 17.02 -16.28 30.78
N VAL A 172 16.74 -17.00 29.69
CA VAL A 172 17.35 -18.34 29.46
C VAL A 172 17.53 -18.63 27.96
N THR A 173 18.78 -18.52 27.52
CA THR A 173 19.58 -19.54 26.82
C THR A 173 18.94 -20.38 25.69
N SER A 174 19.49 -20.17 24.48
CA SER A 174 19.86 -21.17 23.46
C SER A 174 18.79 -22.10 22.89
N SER A 175 18.44 -21.92 21.61
CA SER A 175 18.61 -22.98 20.59
C SER A 175 18.46 -22.40 19.18
N LYS A 176 19.56 -22.41 18.41
CA LYS A 176 19.52 -22.19 16.95
C LYS A 176 18.90 -23.43 16.30
N PRO A 177 17.87 -23.33 15.46
CA PRO A 177 17.50 -24.46 14.61
C PRO A 177 18.52 -24.55 13.46
N LEU A 178 19.35 -25.59 13.52
CA LEU A 178 20.16 -26.11 12.42
C LEU A 178 19.22 -26.57 11.29
N TRP A 179 19.03 -25.74 10.26
CA TRP A 179 18.62 -26.22 8.94
C TRP A 179 19.81 -26.07 7.99
N GLY A 180 20.68 -27.06 8.04
CA GLY A 180 21.81 -27.22 7.14
C GLY A 180 22.00 -28.70 6.88
N LEU A 181 21.06 -29.32 6.16
CA LEU A 181 21.24 -30.68 5.66
C LEU A 181 21.11 -30.68 4.14
N LYS A 182 22.29 -30.69 3.50
CA LYS A 182 22.51 -31.25 2.17
C LYS A 182 21.78 -32.60 2.08
N GLN A 183 21.07 -32.82 0.99
CA GLN A 183 20.99 -34.15 0.39
C GLN A 183 21.31 -33.98 -1.08
N GLY A 184 22.47 -34.49 -1.48
CA GLY A 184 22.74 -34.81 -2.86
C GLY A 184 22.17 -36.19 -3.17
N ARG A 185 21.59 -36.32 -4.36
CA ARG A 185 21.94 -37.38 -5.29
C ARG A 185 21.65 -36.89 -6.70
#